data_AF-A0A550CXV3-F1
#
_entry.id   AF-A0A550CXV3-F1
#
_cell.length_a   1.000
_cell.length_b   1.000
_cell.length_c   1.000
_cell.angle_alpha   90.00
_cell.angle_beta   90.00
_cell.angle_gamma   90.00
#
_symmetry.space_group_name_H-M   'P 1'
#
loop_
_entity.id
_entity.type
_entity.pdbx_description
1 polymer ?
#
loop_
_entity_poly.entity_id
_entity_poly.type
_entity_poly.pdbx_seq_one_letter_code
_entity_poly.pdbx_strand_id
1 'polypeptide(L)'
;MPGPNINTYEGFWVDHYSFLERRGYRLRPRYDPSHRPARPREKPCCLPNIFFQSEDEVEISQPCVLDAVRLADGKRIVLRKAATWKDEIPIYQSLSYASGDSRNRLVPILDIVLLPDTDEDVFIVMPFLRVYYDPPFSRVDQVVDCVSQFIGALQYLHERNVAHRDFCSHNLMMDASELIPDGHHFAVKSRAYNGEFGFTRRDRADVPPVKYFVIDLGLATRLIAHDYLVTGVFGQDKTVPELSWEVPYSPLMVDIYQLGHVIMKDLVDVYDGMEFLRPLAEMMTQRDPHSRPDIAQVVEIFTHAVSSLSSTTLQQPIHVEDWENRRLRFAPHPYPKERCCCYSC
;
A
#
# COMPACT_ATOMS: atom_id res chain seq x y z
N MET A 1 -6.83 3.83 -33.65
CA MET A 1 -5.71 3.27 -32.88
C MET A 1 -5.77 3.97 -31.53
N PRO A 2 -6.00 3.26 -30.41
CA PRO A 2 -5.75 3.81 -29.08
C PRO A 2 -4.33 4.39 -29.01
N GLY A 3 -4.06 5.26 -28.04
CA GLY A 3 -2.81 6.03 -27.95
C GLY A 3 -1.55 5.23 -28.31
N PRO A 4 -0.52 5.85 -28.93
CA PRO A 4 0.65 5.14 -29.41
C PRO A 4 1.35 4.41 -28.24
N ASN A 5 1.54 3.09 -28.38
CA ASN A 5 2.28 2.20 -27.46
C ASN A 5 1.54 1.68 -26.21
N ILE A 6 0.29 1.24 -26.34
CA ILE A 6 -0.36 0.37 -25.34
C ILE A 6 0.39 -0.97 -25.28
N ASN A 7 0.92 -1.33 -24.10
CA ASN A 7 1.58 -2.62 -23.91
C ASN A 7 0.54 -3.74 -23.68
N THR A 8 0.98 -5.00 -23.67
CA THR A 8 0.09 -6.17 -23.49
C THR A 8 -0.64 -6.19 -22.15
N TYR A 9 -0.11 -5.52 -21.13
CA TYR A 9 -0.73 -5.40 -19.79
C TYR A 9 -1.82 -4.33 -19.74
N GLU A 10 -1.84 -3.40 -20.70
CA GLU A 10 -2.73 -2.25 -20.72
C GLU A 10 -3.95 -2.44 -21.63
N GLY A 11 -3.89 -3.38 -22.59
CA GLY A 11 -4.96 -3.62 -23.55
C GLY A 11 -6.32 -3.89 -22.88
N PHE A 12 -6.32 -4.69 -21.82
CA PHE A 12 -7.51 -4.98 -21.04
C PHE A 12 -8.23 -3.71 -20.52
N TRP A 13 -7.47 -2.71 -20.07
CA TRP A 13 -8.05 -1.45 -19.57
C TRP A 13 -8.62 -0.58 -20.70
N VAL A 14 -7.99 -0.60 -21.87
CA VAL A 14 -8.49 0.08 -23.08
C VAL A 14 -9.81 -0.53 -23.53
N ASP A 15 -9.89 -1.86 -23.57
CA ASP A 15 -11.09 -2.58 -23.99
C ASP A 15 -12.28 -2.31 -23.05
N HIS A 16 -12.00 -2.07 -21.76
CA HIS A 16 -13.00 -1.79 -20.73
C HIS A 16 -13.26 -0.30 -20.47
N TYR A 17 -12.55 0.62 -21.13
CA TYR A 17 -12.65 2.07 -20.87
C TYR A 17 -14.10 2.57 -20.97
N SER A 18 -14.76 2.31 -22.10
CA SER A 18 -16.11 2.79 -22.36
C SER A 18 -17.15 2.21 -21.39
N PHE A 19 -16.92 0.98 -20.91
CA PHE A 19 -17.79 0.33 -19.93
C PHE A 19 -17.65 1.00 -18.55
N LEU A 20 -16.41 1.19 -18.10
CA LEU A 20 -16.11 1.85 -16.83
C LEU A 20 -16.60 3.30 -16.81
N GLU A 21 -16.43 4.04 -17.91
CA GLU A 21 -16.91 5.41 -18.00
C GLU A 21 -18.44 5.49 -17.85
N ARG A 22 -19.19 4.60 -18.51
CA ARG A 22 -20.65 4.49 -18.33
C ARG A 22 -21.06 4.09 -16.91
N ARG A 23 -20.19 3.41 -16.17
CA ARG A 23 -20.38 3.07 -14.75
C ARG A 23 -19.96 4.19 -13.80
N GLY A 24 -19.50 5.32 -14.33
CA GLY A 24 -19.13 6.48 -13.53
C GLY A 24 -17.65 6.52 -13.14
N TYR A 25 -16.79 5.74 -13.80
CA TYR A 25 -15.35 5.69 -13.52
C TYR A 25 -14.54 6.03 -14.77
N ARG A 26 -13.86 7.18 -14.76
CA ARG A 26 -13.02 7.61 -15.89
C ARG A 26 -11.56 7.23 -15.65
N LEU A 27 -11.00 6.45 -16.57
CA LEU A 27 -9.57 6.11 -16.58
C LEU A 27 -8.72 7.29 -17.08
N ARG A 28 -7.39 7.22 -16.90
CA ARG A 28 -6.45 8.20 -17.44
C ARG A 28 -6.57 8.33 -18.98
N PRO A 29 -6.28 9.51 -19.57
CA PRO A 29 -6.46 9.76 -21.00
C PRO A 29 -5.79 8.72 -21.91
N ARG A 30 -4.63 8.16 -21.54
CA ARG A 30 -3.96 7.11 -22.36
C ARG A 30 -4.82 5.87 -22.63
N TYR A 31 -5.76 5.55 -21.75
CA TYR A 31 -6.62 4.38 -21.89
C TYR A 31 -7.88 4.66 -22.73
N ASP A 32 -8.17 5.92 -23.03
CA ASP A 32 -9.29 6.31 -23.88
C ASP A 32 -8.96 5.95 -25.34
N PRO A 33 -9.75 5.07 -26.00
CA PRO A 33 -9.53 4.70 -27.40
C PRO A 33 -9.60 5.88 -28.38
N SER A 34 -10.24 6.98 -27.99
CA SER A 34 -10.39 8.20 -28.78
C SER A 34 -9.30 9.24 -28.52
N HIS A 35 -8.52 9.10 -27.45
CA HIS A 35 -7.49 10.06 -27.06
C HIS A 35 -6.36 10.12 -28.08
N ARG A 36 -5.94 11.35 -28.38
CA ARG A 36 -4.77 11.63 -29.21
C ARG A 36 -3.75 12.35 -28.33
N PRO A 37 -2.53 11.79 -28.15
CA PRO A 37 -1.55 12.41 -27.28
C PRO A 37 -1.18 13.81 -27.78
N ALA A 38 -0.93 14.72 -26.83
CA ALA A 38 -0.67 16.12 -27.13
C ALA A 38 0.66 16.36 -27.87
N ARG A 39 1.59 15.39 -27.86
CA ARG A 39 2.89 15.48 -28.55
C ARG A 39 3.26 14.14 -29.22
N PRO A 40 3.72 14.14 -30.48
CA PRO A 40 4.37 12.97 -31.09
C PRO A 40 5.69 12.68 -30.37
N ARG A 41 6.03 11.40 -30.22
CA ARG A 41 7.26 10.95 -29.55
C ARG A 41 8.49 11.39 -30.35
N GLU A 42 9.28 12.34 -29.84
CA GLU A 42 10.67 12.51 -30.29
C GLU A 42 11.52 11.44 -29.60
N LYS A 43 12.26 10.64 -30.37
CA LYS A 43 13.27 9.74 -29.78
C LYS A 43 14.34 10.63 -29.14
N PRO A 44 14.58 10.58 -27.82
CA PRO A 44 15.64 11.39 -27.25
C PRO A 44 16.98 10.81 -27.68
N CYS A 45 17.77 11.67 -28.31
CA CYS A 45 19.19 11.50 -28.47
C CYS A 45 19.83 11.57 -27.06
N CYS A 46 20.24 10.44 -26.52
CA CYS A 46 21.32 10.34 -25.53
C CYS A 46 21.07 10.64 -24.03
N LEU A 47 19.84 10.61 -23.48
CA LEU A 47 19.63 10.65 -22.02
C LEU A 47 18.62 9.60 -21.51
N PRO A 48 18.77 9.01 -20.30
CA PRO A 48 17.82 8.06 -19.75
C PRO A 48 16.43 8.71 -19.62
N ASN A 49 15.46 8.12 -20.30
CA ASN A 49 14.14 8.64 -20.66
C ASN A 49 13.17 8.91 -19.47
N ILE A 50 13.63 8.82 -18.22
CA ILE A 50 12.77 8.74 -17.03
C ILE A 50 12.33 10.14 -16.55
N PHE A 51 13.08 11.20 -16.88
CA PHE A 51 12.82 12.57 -16.41
C PHE A 51 11.88 13.37 -17.31
N PHE A 52 11.60 12.92 -18.54
CA PHE A 52 10.87 13.70 -19.56
C PHE A 52 9.64 13.02 -20.15
N GLN A 53 9.21 11.87 -19.63
CA GLN A 53 7.96 11.23 -20.08
C GLN A 53 6.75 12.09 -19.74
N SER A 54 5.90 12.33 -20.74
CA SER A 54 4.57 12.91 -20.50
C SER A 54 3.68 11.94 -19.71
N GLU A 55 2.65 12.44 -19.03
CA GLU A 55 1.72 11.59 -18.23
C GLU A 55 1.08 10.47 -19.09
N ASP A 56 0.79 10.79 -20.36
CA ASP A 56 0.30 9.86 -21.38
C ASP A 56 1.26 8.67 -21.66
N GLU A 57 2.55 8.81 -21.35
CA GLU A 57 3.57 7.78 -21.58
C GLU A 57 3.84 6.91 -20.35
N VAL A 58 3.26 7.24 -19.20
CA VAL A 58 3.49 6.50 -17.95
C VAL A 58 2.67 5.21 -17.90
N GLU A 59 3.36 4.09 -18.16
CA GLU A 59 2.82 2.72 -18.11
C GLU A 59 2.55 2.26 -16.66
N ILE A 60 1.60 1.34 -16.49
CA ILE A 60 1.39 0.65 -15.20
C ILE A 60 2.40 -0.48 -14.99
N SER A 61 2.73 -0.74 -13.73
CA SER A 61 3.57 -1.85 -13.30
C SER A 61 2.79 -3.12 -12.94
N GLN A 62 1.50 -3.01 -12.63
CA GLN A 62 0.64 -4.13 -12.24
C GLN A 62 -0.57 -4.24 -13.19
N PRO A 63 -0.70 -5.31 -13.98
CA PRO A 63 -1.73 -5.43 -15.00
C PRO A 63 -3.17 -5.40 -14.44
N CYS A 64 -3.35 -5.87 -13.21
CA CYS A 64 -4.67 -6.01 -12.59
C CYS A 64 -5.11 -4.80 -11.75
N VAL A 65 -4.31 -3.73 -11.66
CA VAL A 65 -4.63 -2.56 -10.83
C VAL A 65 -4.43 -1.26 -11.61
N LEU A 66 -5.42 -0.36 -11.59
CA LEU A 66 -5.34 0.93 -12.25
C LEU A 66 -6.07 2.02 -11.46
N ASP A 67 -5.59 3.27 -11.52
CA ASP A 67 -6.29 4.42 -10.97
C ASP A 67 -7.37 4.97 -11.90
N ALA A 68 -8.41 5.55 -11.31
CA ALA A 68 -9.46 6.23 -12.03
C ALA A 68 -10.07 7.37 -11.20
N VAL A 69 -10.88 8.19 -11.87
CA VAL A 69 -11.65 9.27 -11.25
C VAL A 69 -13.12 8.86 -11.23
N ARG A 70 -13.72 8.84 -10.04
CA ARG A 70 -15.16 8.64 -9.89
C ARG A 70 -15.89 9.92 -10.30
N LEU A 71 -16.73 9.83 -11.32
CA LEU A 71 -17.42 10.97 -11.93
C LEU A 71 -18.43 11.66 -11.01
N ALA A 72 -18.98 10.92 -10.04
CA ALA A 72 -19.99 11.44 -9.12
C ALA A 72 -19.46 12.57 -8.21
N ASP A 73 -18.19 12.50 -7.80
CA ASP A 73 -17.61 13.43 -6.83
C ASP A 73 -16.17 13.86 -7.16
N GLY A 74 -15.64 13.44 -8.30
CA GLY A 74 -14.27 13.74 -8.73
C GLY A 74 -13.18 13.06 -7.88
N LYS A 75 -13.54 12.16 -6.96
CA LYS A 75 -12.55 11.48 -6.12
C LYS A 75 -11.74 10.49 -6.92
N ARG A 76 -10.45 10.42 -6.58
CA ARG A 76 -9.55 9.40 -7.10
C ARG A 76 -9.79 8.08 -6.39
N ILE A 77 -9.84 7.02 -7.18
CA ILE A 77 -10.06 5.65 -6.73
C ILE A 77 -9.06 4.73 -7.42
N VAL A 78 -8.99 3.50 -6.94
CA VAL A 78 -8.25 2.40 -7.55
C VAL A 78 -9.24 1.32 -7.94
N LEU A 79 -9.11 0.83 -9.17
CA LEU A 79 -9.79 -0.33 -9.70
C LEU A 79 -8.83 -1.52 -9.63
N ARG A 80 -9.23 -2.60 -8.99
CA ARG A 80 -8.49 -3.87 -9.02
C ARG A 80 -9.36 -4.97 -9.60
N LYS A 81 -8.84 -5.68 -10.59
CA LYS A 81 -9.42 -6.91 -11.10
C LYS A 81 -9.17 -8.04 -10.09
N ALA A 82 -10.24 -8.68 -9.63
CA ALA A 82 -10.20 -9.79 -8.67
C ALA A 82 -11.06 -10.96 -9.16
N ALA A 83 -10.61 -12.18 -8.90
CA ALA A 83 -11.32 -13.39 -9.27
C ALA A 83 -12.49 -13.68 -8.32
N THR A 84 -13.63 -14.06 -8.86
CA THR A 84 -14.87 -14.33 -8.08
C THR A 84 -14.84 -15.66 -7.34
N TRP A 85 -14.07 -16.63 -7.84
CA TRP A 85 -13.94 -17.96 -7.25
C TRP A 85 -13.00 -18.02 -6.03
N LYS A 86 -12.33 -16.90 -5.69
CA LYS A 86 -11.50 -16.79 -4.49
C LYS A 86 -12.31 -16.32 -3.29
N ASP A 87 -11.85 -16.67 -2.10
CA ASP A 87 -12.50 -16.28 -0.83
C ASP A 87 -12.35 -14.79 -0.48
N GLU A 88 -11.57 -14.02 -1.25
CA GLU A 88 -11.28 -12.61 -0.98
C GLU A 88 -12.57 -11.77 -0.79
N ILE A 89 -13.50 -11.83 -1.74
CA ILE A 89 -14.74 -11.03 -1.69
C ILE A 89 -15.64 -11.48 -0.53
N PRO A 90 -15.93 -12.78 -0.34
CA PRO A 90 -16.65 -13.27 0.84
C PRO A 90 -16.02 -12.85 2.17
N ILE A 91 -14.69 -12.90 2.29
CA ILE A 91 -13.98 -12.47 3.49
C ILE A 91 -14.19 -10.97 3.71
N TYR A 92 -13.95 -10.13 2.70
CA TYR A 92 -14.18 -8.68 2.77
C TYR A 92 -15.60 -8.34 3.21
N GLN A 93 -16.60 -8.93 2.57
CA GLN A 93 -18.00 -8.68 2.90
C GLN A 93 -18.28 -9.02 4.36
N SER A 94 -17.82 -10.19 4.81
CA SER A 94 -18.03 -10.63 6.20
C SER A 94 -17.37 -9.73 7.25
N LEU A 95 -16.23 -9.14 6.94
CA LEU A 95 -15.49 -8.25 7.83
C LEU A 95 -16.03 -6.82 7.78
N SER A 96 -16.65 -6.43 6.66
CA SER A 96 -17.25 -5.10 6.46
C SER A 96 -18.53 -4.91 7.26
N TYR A 97 -19.31 -5.97 7.53
CA TYR A 97 -20.52 -5.91 8.36
C TYR A 97 -20.26 -5.51 9.82
N ALA A 98 -19.02 -5.64 10.30
CA ALA A 98 -18.60 -5.24 11.65
C ALA A 98 -17.94 -3.85 11.68
N SER A 99 -18.44 -2.91 10.85
CA SER A 99 -17.86 -1.58 10.57
C SER A 99 -17.75 -0.61 11.76
N GLY A 100 -18.21 -0.99 12.96
CA GLY A 100 -18.11 -0.17 14.16
C GLY A 100 -16.80 -0.32 14.94
N ASP A 101 -16.03 -1.39 14.69
CA ASP A 101 -14.75 -1.61 15.37
C ASP A 101 -13.65 -0.73 14.75
N SER A 102 -13.10 0.21 15.51
CA SER A 102 -12.06 1.14 15.04
C SER A 102 -10.75 0.45 14.65
N ARG A 103 -10.58 -0.80 15.06
CA ARG A 103 -9.46 -1.67 14.66
C ARG A 103 -9.65 -2.26 13.26
N ASN A 104 -10.86 -2.22 12.71
CA ASN A 104 -11.07 -2.61 11.31
C ASN A 104 -10.42 -1.57 10.39
N ARG A 105 -9.18 -1.84 10.00
CA ARG A 105 -8.39 -1.03 9.06
C ARG A 105 -8.26 -1.70 7.70
N LEU A 106 -9.15 -2.61 7.35
CA LEU A 106 -9.24 -3.04 5.96
C LEU A 106 -9.64 -1.86 5.08
N VAL A 107 -9.07 -1.79 3.89
CA VAL A 107 -9.49 -0.78 2.92
C VAL A 107 -10.99 -0.93 2.62
N PRO A 108 -11.78 0.15 2.70
CA PRO A 108 -13.20 0.05 2.44
C PRO A 108 -13.44 -0.22 0.95
N ILE A 109 -14.26 -1.21 0.64
CA ILE A 109 -14.75 -1.43 -0.72
C ILE A 109 -15.84 -0.39 -1.01
N LEU A 110 -15.61 0.46 -2.01
CA LEU A 110 -16.53 1.51 -2.41
C LEU A 110 -17.60 0.99 -3.37
N ASP A 111 -17.24 0.02 -4.22
CA ASP A 111 -18.12 -0.60 -5.21
C ASP A 111 -17.51 -1.93 -5.70
N ILE A 112 -18.36 -2.83 -6.19
CA ILE A 112 -17.97 -4.06 -6.88
C ILE A 112 -18.67 -4.07 -8.24
N VAL A 113 -17.91 -3.92 -9.31
CA VAL A 113 -18.43 -3.84 -10.68
C VAL A 113 -18.20 -5.16 -11.39
N LEU A 114 -19.30 -5.83 -11.75
CA LEU A 114 -19.26 -7.05 -12.56
C LEU A 114 -18.78 -6.74 -13.99
N LEU A 115 -17.95 -7.60 -14.54
CA LEU A 115 -17.52 -7.47 -15.94
C LEU A 115 -18.67 -7.86 -16.89
N PRO A 116 -18.77 -7.23 -18.08
CA PRO A 116 -19.84 -7.52 -19.02
C PRO A 116 -19.65 -8.83 -19.80
N ASP A 117 -18.42 -9.36 -19.82
CA ASP A 117 -17.96 -10.46 -20.67
C ASP A 117 -17.56 -11.72 -19.89
N THR A 118 -17.53 -11.66 -18.56
CA THR A 118 -17.17 -12.80 -17.71
C THR A 118 -17.73 -12.69 -16.29
N ASP A 119 -18.06 -13.84 -15.70
CA ASP A 119 -18.42 -13.98 -14.29
C ASP A 119 -17.22 -14.43 -13.42
N GLU A 120 -16.07 -14.71 -14.03
CA GLU A 120 -14.84 -15.17 -13.35
C GLU A 120 -14.11 -14.05 -12.62
N ASP A 121 -14.36 -12.81 -13.04
CA ASP A 121 -13.64 -11.63 -12.57
C ASP A 121 -14.61 -10.48 -12.28
N VAL A 122 -14.22 -9.64 -11.32
CA VAL A 122 -14.90 -8.37 -11.01
C VAL A 122 -13.88 -7.25 -10.83
N PHE A 123 -14.33 -6.01 -10.94
CA PHE A 123 -13.58 -4.86 -10.45
C PHE A 123 -13.99 -4.55 -9.02
N ILE A 124 -13.02 -4.55 -8.12
CA ILE A 124 -13.16 -3.99 -6.77
C ILE A 124 -12.69 -2.54 -6.82
N VAL A 125 -13.57 -1.63 -6.42
CA VAL A 125 -13.30 -0.18 -6.37
C VAL A 125 -12.91 0.20 -4.96
N MET A 126 -11.72 0.77 -4.79
CA MET A 126 -11.13 1.12 -3.50
C MET A 126 -10.66 2.58 -3.48
N PRO A 127 -10.51 3.21 -2.30
CA PRO A 127 -9.86 4.51 -2.18
C PRO A 127 -8.45 4.51 -2.79
N PHE A 128 -8.05 5.68 -3.30
CA PHE A 128 -6.70 5.91 -3.77
C PHE A 128 -5.76 6.16 -2.58
N LEU A 129 -4.97 5.14 -2.24
CA LEU A 129 -4.06 5.15 -1.09
C LEU A 129 -2.58 5.19 -1.52
N ARG A 130 -1.71 5.57 -0.58
CA ARG A 130 -0.25 5.54 -0.75
C ARG A 130 0.37 4.50 0.17
N VAL A 131 1.54 3.98 -0.18
CA VAL A 131 2.30 3.09 0.73
C VAL A 131 2.61 3.83 2.04
N TYR A 132 2.48 3.14 3.16
CA TYR A 132 2.42 3.77 4.48
C TYR A 132 3.67 4.58 4.85
N TYR A 133 4.87 4.14 4.42
CA TYR A 133 6.15 4.72 4.81
C TYR A 133 6.58 5.92 3.95
N ASP A 134 5.87 6.27 2.88
CA ASP A 134 6.29 7.32 1.95
C ASP A 134 5.19 8.38 1.82
N PRO A 135 5.36 9.60 2.34
CA PRO A 135 6.60 10.22 2.83
C PRO A 135 7.19 9.62 4.13
N PRO A 136 8.52 9.74 4.36
CA PRO A 136 9.15 9.20 5.57
C PRO A 136 8.55 9.79 6.85
N PHE A 137 8.67 9.06 7.95
CA PHE A 137 8.36 9.57 9.27
C PHE A 137 9.41 10.61 9.71
N SER A 138 8.99 11.57 10.53
CA SER A 138 9.85 12.63 11.04
C SER A 138 9.88 12.70 12.57
N ARG A 139 8.97 12.01 13.26
CA ARG A 139 8.91 11.93 14.72
C ARG A 139 8.51 10.53 15.22
N VAL A 140 8.94 10.19 16.45
CA VAL A 140 8.69 8.89 17.10
C VAL A 140 7.19 8.58 17.23
N ASP A 141 6.38 9.55 17.66
CA ASP A 141 4.93 9.36 17.85
C ASP A 141 4.20 8.95 16.56
N GLN A 142 4.66 9.41 15.40
CA GLN A 142 4.07 9.06 14.10
C GLN A 142 4.27 7.57 13.79
N VAL A 143 5.44 7.03 14.15
CA VAL A 143 5.74 5.60 14.02
C VAL A 143 4.90 4.79 15.00
N VAL A 144 4.81 5.25 16.26
CA VAL A 144 3.98 4.62 17.30
C VAL A 144 2.51 4.56 16.87
N ASP A 145 1.94 5.65 16.36
CA ASP A 145 0.56 5.70 15.85
C ASP A 145 0.38 4.72 14.67
N CYS A 146 1.31 4.71 13.72
CA CYS A 146 1.28 3.79 12.58
C CYS A 146 1.30 2.31 13.01
N VAL A 147 2.24 1.92 13.86
CA VAL A 147 2.38 0.54 14.34
C VAL A 147 1.18 0.13 15.19
N SER A 148 0.67 1.04 16.03
CA SER A 148 -0.55 0.80 16.83
C SER A 148 -1.75 0.48 15.94
N GLN A 149 -1.95 1.24 14.85
CA GLN A 149 -3.04 1.01 13.92
C GLN A 149 -2.90 -0.33 13.17
N PHE A 150 -1.68 -0.73 12.78
CA PHE A 150 -1.44 -2.02 12.14
C PHE A 150 -1.58 -3.22 13.08
N ILE A 151 -1.07 -3.13 14.32
CA ILE A 151 -1.30 -4.15 15.35
C ILE A 151 -2.80 -4.30 15.62
N GLY A 152 -3.53 -3.18 15.74
CA GLY A 152 -4.98 -3.19 15.87
C GLY A 152 -5.67 -3.87 14.69
N ALA A 153 -5.26 -3.57 13.46
CA ALA A 153 -5.77 -4.21 12.26
C ALA A 153 -5.56 -5.73 12.28
N LEU A 154 -4.37 -6.16 12.68
CA LEU A 154 -4.03 -7.58 12.75
C LEU A 154 -4.83 -8.29 13.86
N GLN A 155 -4.96 -7.66 15.03
CA GLN A 155 -5.80 -8.13 16.12
C GLN A 155 -7.25 -8.32 15.69
N TYR A 156 -7.80 -7.35 14.96
CA TYR A 156 -9.16 -7.43 14.45
C TYR A 156 -9.39 -8.65 13.55
N LEU A 157 -8.42 -8.97 12.69
CA LEU A 157 -8.45 -10.13 11.80
C LEU A 157 -8.34 -11.45 12.58
N HIS A 158 -7.36 -11.55 13.48
CA HIS A 158 -7.06 -12.76 14.25
C HIS A 158 -8.20 -13.14 15.20
N GLU A 159 -8.83 -12.15 15.86
CA GLU A 159 -10.03 -12.37 16.70
C GLU A 159 -11.24 -12.90 15.90
N ARG A 160 -11.25 -12.70 14.58
CA ARG A 160 -12.31 -13.17 13.67
C ARG A 160 -11.90 -14.42 12.89
N ASN A 161 -10.81 -15.08 13.30
CA ASN A 161 -10.26 -16.26 12.65
C ASN A 161 -9.97 -16.00 11.17
N VAL A 162 -9.39 -14.85 10.85
CA VAL A 162 -8.90 -14.53 9.51
C VAL A 162 -7.41 -14.29 9.60
N ALA A 163 -6.65 -15.03 8.79
CA ALA A 163 -5.24 -14.76 8.57
C ALA A 163 -5.07 -14.05 7.22
N HIS A 164 -4.24 -13.00 7.17
CA HIS A 164 -3.99 -12.25 5.94
C HIS A 164 -3.04 -13.00 5.00
N ARG A 165 -2.02 -13.64 5.56
CA ARG A 165 -0.95 -14.43 4.90
C ARG A 165 -0.03 -13.62 3.98
N ASP A 166 -0.16 -12.30 3.98
CA ASP A 166 0.70 -11.37 3.25
C ASP A 166 0.71 -9.98 3.92
N PHE A 167 0.81 -9.94 5.24
CA PHE A 167 0.81 -8.71 6.05
C PHE A 167 2.17 -7.99 5.94
N CYS A 168 2.53 -7.59 4.73
CA CYS A 168 3.85 -7.06 4.36
C CYS A 168 3.78 -5.61 3.87
N SER A 169 4.91 -4.92 3.78
CA SER A 169 5.04 -3.49 3.52
C SER A 169 4.22 -2.94 2.34
N HIS A 170 4.07 -3.69 1.24
CA HIS A 170 3.29 -3.21 0.08
C HIS A 170 1.77 -3.36 0.23
N ASN A 171 1.31 -4.12 1.22
CA ASN A 171 -0.11 -4.23 1.57
C ASN A 171 -0.49 -3.28 2.73
N LEU A 172 0.49 -2.55 3.25
CA LEU A 172 0.31 -1.54 4.29
C LEU A 172 0.28 -0.14 3.67
N MET A 173 -0.86 0.50 3.78
CA MET A 173 -1.20 1.71 3.05
C MET A 173 -1.65 2.81 4.00
N MET A 174 -1.74 4.04 3.49
CA MET A 174 -2.28 5.19 4.20
C MET A 174 -3.11 6.08 3.28
N ASP A 175 -4.04 6.81 3.89
CA ASP A 175 -4.69 7.96 3.25
C ASP A 175 -3.72 9.15 3.26
N ALA A 176 -3.21 9.49 2.08
CA ALA A 176 -2.24 10.58 1.89
C ALA A 176 -2.88 11.90 1.46
N SER A 177 -4.21 12.02 1.48
CA SER A 177 -4.91 13.23 1.01
C SER A 177 -4.49 14.49 1.76
N GLU A 178 -4.35 14.44 3.08
CA GLU A 178 -3.90 15.58 3.89
C GLU A 178 -2.39 15.84 3.78
N LEU A 179 -1.59 14.76 3.61
CA LEU A 179 -0.14 14.84 3.46
C LEU A 179 0.27 15.40 2.10
N ILE A 180 -0.49 15.08 1.06
CA ILE A 180 -0.20 15.42 -0.33
C ILE A 180 -1.50 15.97 -0.95
N PRO A 181 -1.91 17.20 -0.60
CA PRO A 181 -3.19 17.77 -1.00
C PRO A 181 -3.33 17.94 -2.51
N ASP A 182 -2.22 18.21 -3.21
CA ASP A 182 -2.19 18.33 -4.67
C ASP A 182 -2.18 16.95 -5.38
N GLY A 183 -2.14 15.86 -4.60
CA GLY A 183 -2.10 14.50 -5.09
C GLY A 183 -0.75 14.05 -5.64
N HIS A 184 -0.69 12.77 -5.99
CA HIS A 184 0.51 12.13 -6.53
C HIS A 184 0.16 11.12 -7.63
N HIS A 185 1.11 10.84 -8.51
CA HIS A 185 0.88 9.90 -9.61
C HIS A 185 0.78 8.46 -9.11
N PHE A 186 -0.17 7.68 -9.66
CA PHE A 186 -0.38 6.29 -9.27
C PHE A 186 0.80 5.38 -9.63
N ALA A 187 1.17 5.37 -10.91
CA ALA A 187 2.20 4.46 -11.42
C ALA A 187 3.64 4.89 -11.08
N VAL A 188 3.88 6.18 -10.79
CA VAL A 188 5.23 6.73 -10.57
C VAL A 188 5.21 7.58 -9.31
N LYS A 189 5.55 6.94 -8.19
CA LYS A 189 5.41 7.52 -6.84
C LYS A 189 6.17 8.85 -6.63
N SER A 190 7.17 9.15 -7.46
CA SER A 190 7.97 10.37 -7.43
C SER A 190 7.37 11.56 -8.20
N ARG A 191 6.19 11.40 -8.81
CA ARG A 191 5.56 12.43 -9.64
C ARG A 191 4.28 12.98 -9.00
N ALA A 192 4.00 14.26 -9.25
CA ALA A 192 2.72 14.89 -8.97
C ALA A 192 1.61 14.24 -9.81
N TYR A 193 0.37 14.52 -9.45
CA TYR A 193 -0.80 13.98 -10.15
C TYR A 193 -0.78 14.24 -11.67
N ASN A 194 -0.32 15.42 -12.10
CA ASN A 194 -0.18 15.80 -13.51
C ASN A 194 1.01 15.13 -14.25
N GLY A 195 1.73 14.22 -13.59
CA GLY A 195 2.90 13.54 -14.15
C GLY A 195 4.22 14.33 -14.09
N GLU A 196 4.22 15.55 -13.56
CA GLU A 196 5.45 16.33 -13.33
C GLU A 196 6.30 15.71 -12.21
N PHE A 197 7.63 15.88 -12.30
CA PHE A 197 8.55 15.36 -11.29
C PHE A 197 8.46 16.14 -9.98
N GLY A 198 8.34 15.41 -8.87
CA GLY A 198 8.18 15.96 -7.53
C GLY A 198 6.75 16.41 -7.24
N PHE A 199 6.44 16.56 -5.95
CA PHE A 199 5.18 17.11 -5.45
C PHE A 199 5.41 17.70 -4.06
N THR A 200 4.60 18.70 -3.71
CA THR A 200 4.63 19.27 -2.36
C THR A 200 4.00 18.29 -1.37
N ARG A 201 4.62 18.13 -0.20
CA ARG A 201 4.10 17.32 0.90
C ARG A 201 4.19 18.10 2.20
N ARG A 202 3.25 17.85 3.10
CA ARG A 202 3.29 18.31 4.50
C ARG A 202 3.98 17.27 5.37
N ASP A 203 4.48 17.71 6.52
CA ASP A 203 4.92 16.78 7.56
C ASP A 203 3.70 16.10 8.20
N ARG A 204 3.86 14.86 8.67
CA ARG A 204 2.81 14.12 9.38
C ARG A 204 2.41 14.78 10.70
N ALA A 205 3.33 15.54 11.33
CA ALA A 205 3.04 16.32 12.53
C ALA A 205 2.15 17.53 12.27
N ASP A 206 2.08 18.01 11.01
CA ASP A 206 1.35 19.22 10.63
C ASP A 206 -0.07 18.94 10.11
N VAL A 207 -0.50 17.67 10.11
CA VAL A 207 -1.80 17.23 9.60
C VAL A 207 -2.57 16.44 10.67
N PRO A 208 -3.90 16.28 10.52
CA PRO A 208 -4.66 15.35 11.37
C PRO A 208 -4.07 13.93 11.36
N PRO A 209 -4.27 13.12 12.42
CA PRO A 209 -3.73 11.77 12.50
C PRO A 209 -4.01 10.95 11.24
N VAL A 210 -2.92 10.42 10.67
CA VAL A 210 -2.96 9.68 9.40
C VAL A 210 -3.71 8.37 9.60
N LYS A 211 -4.58 8.04 8.64
CA LYS A 211 -5.31 6.77 8.64
C LYS A 211 -4.53 5.74 7.86
N TYR A 212 -4.15 4.66 8.52
CA TYR A 212 -3.50 3.51 7.90
C TYR A 212 -4.52 2.41 7.59
N PHE A 213 -4.25 1.68 6.51
CA PHE A 213 -5.10 0.62 5.98
C PHE A 213 -4.29 -0.60 5.55
N VAL A 214 -4.93 -1.75 5.61
CA VAL A 214 -4.45 -3.03 5.06
C VAL A 214 -5.24 -3.33 3.79
N ILE A 215 -4.55 -3.72 2.72
CA ILE A 215 -5.13 -4.05 1.41
C ILE A 215 -4.84 -5.49 1.02
N ASP A 216 -5.53 -5.95 -0.04
CA ASP A 216 -5.31 -7.24 -0.72
C ASP A 216 -5.52 -8.47 0.17
N LEU A 217 -6.74 -9.00 0.14
CA LEU A 217 -7.09 -10.26 0.82
C LEU A 217 -7.02 -11.44 -0.15
N GLY A 218 -6.31 -11.31 -1.29
CA GLY A 218 -6.21 -12.34 -2.32
C GLY A 218 -5.52 -13.63 -1.87
N LEU A 219 -4.80 -13.58 -0.74
CA LEU A 219 -4.19 -14.72 -0.05
C LEU A 219 -4.80 -15.00 1.32
N ALA A 220 -5.74 -14.17 1.77
CA ALA A 220 -6.33 -14.32 3.09
C ALA A 220 -7.10 -15.64 3.20
N THR A 221 -7.18 -16.17 4.41
CA THR A 221 -7.87 -17.44 4.68
C THR A 221 -8.73 -17.26 5.92
N ARG A 222 -10.02 -17.60 5.80
CA ARG A 222 -10.88 -17.74 6.96
C ARG A 222 -10.71 -19.12 7.57
N LEU A 223 -10.31 -19.15 8.82
CA LEU A 223 -10.06 -20.37 9.57
C LEU A 223 -11.37 -20.91 10.15
N ILE A 224 -11.56 -22.22 10.05
CA ILE A 224 -12.72 -22.92 10.64
C ILE A 224 -12.59 -22.97 12.17
N ALA A 225 -11.36 -23.07 12.67
CA ALA A 225 -10.97 -23.00 14.06
C ALA A 225 -9.67 -22.21 14.21
N HIS A 226 -9.38 -21.68 15.39
CA HIS A 226 -8.22 -20.81 15.61
C HIS A 226 -6.88 -21.52 15.40
N ASP A 227 -6.84 -22.84 15.63
CA ASP A 227 -5.69 -23.73 15.43
C ASP A 227 -5.65 -24.38 14.04
N TYR A 228 -6.51 -23.95 13.11
CA TYR A 228 -6.52 -24.48 11.75
C TYR A 228 -5.22 -24.15 11.03
N LEU A 229 -4.56 -25.18 10.51
CA LEU A 229 -3.28 -25.07 9.81
C LEU A 229 -3.49 -25.02 8.30
N VAL A 230 -2.59 -24.34 7.60
CA VAL A 230 -2.59 -24.24 6.14
C VAL A 230 -1.24 -24.65 5.57
N THR A 231 -1.19 -24.88 4.26
CA THR A 231 0.05 -25.04 3.50
C THR A 231 0.19 -23.93 2.45
N GLY A 232 1.38 -23.86 1.86
CA GLY A 232 1.72 -23.01 0.73
C GLY A 232 2.91 -22.11 0.99
N VAL A 233 3.64 -21.75 -0.07
CA VAL A 233 4.72 -20.77 -0.03
C VAL A 233 4.24 -19.50 -0.75
N PHE A 234 3.32 -18.78 -0.12
CA PHE A 234 2.66 -17.58 -0.67
C PHE A 234 3.19 -16.29 -0.04
N GLY A 235 2.68 -15.13 -0.48
CA GLY A 235 3.06 -13.81 0.04
C GLY A 235 4.38 -13.26 -0.49
N GLN A 236 4.67 -12.01 -0.11
CA GLN A 236 5.87 -11.27 -0.49
C GLN A 236 7.07 -11.68 0.35
N ASP A 237 6.86 -11.89 1.64
CA ASP A 237 7.91 -12.27 2.57
C ASP A 237 8.15 -13.78 2.58
N LYS A 238 9.18 -14.21 1.85
CA LYS A 238 9.62 -15.60 1.78
C LYS A 238 10.62 -15.98 2.86
N THR A 239 10.94 -15.09 3.81
CA THR A 239 11.85 -15.42 4.92
C THR A 239 11.13 -16.10 6.09
N VAL A 240 9.80 -16.12 6.07
CA VAL A 240 8.98 -16.89 7.01
C VAL A 240 9.41 -18.38 6.98
N PRO A 241 9.95 -18.91 8.08
CA PRO A 241 10.70 -20.17 8.06
C PRO A 241 9.83 -21.43 7.90
N GLU A 242 8.57 -21.37 8.31
CA GLU A 242 7.64 -22.51 8.28
C GLU A 242 6.83 -22.64 6.99
N LEU A 243 6.97 -21.71 6.03
CA LEU A 243 6.27 -21.81 4.75
C LEU A 243 6.65 -23.10 4.03
N SER A 244 5.66 -23.95 3.78
CA SER A 244 5.85 -25.25 3.15
C SER A 244 4.66 -25.64 2.30
N TRP A 245 4.92 -26.27 1.15
CA TRP A 245 3.87 -26.87 0.32
C TRP A 245 3.28 -28.13 0.93
N GLU A 246 4.00 -28.77 1.87
CA GLU A 246 3.68 -30.11 2.37
C GLU A 246 3.38 -30.13 3.87
N VAL A 247 4.09 -29.30 4.64
CA VAL A 247 3.98 -29.26 6.11
C VAL A 247 3.00 -28.16 6.51
N PRO A 248 1.88 -28.49 7.17
CA PRO A 248 0.94 -27.47 7.63
C PRO A 248 1.54 -26.58 8.71
N TYR A 249 1.21 -25.30 8.69
CA TYR A 249 1.65 -24.29 9.64
C TYR A 249 0.49 -23.37 10.06
N SER A 250 0.66 -22.66 11.18
CA SER A 250 -0.33 -21.67 11.63
C SER A 250 -0.24 -20.40 10.78
N PRO A 251 -1.28 -20.04 10.01
CA PRO A 251 -1.24 -18.81 9.22
C PRO A 251 -1.31 -17.54 10.07
N LEU A 252 -1.83 -17.62 11.30
CA LEU A 252 -1.83 -16.49 12.24
C LEU A 252 -0.40 -16.15 12.67
N MET A 253 0.42 -17.18 12.95
CA MET A 253 1.83 -16.96 13.30
C MET A 253 2.67 -16.45 12.13
N VAL A 254 2.26 -16.76 10.90
CA VAL A 254 2.85 -16.15 9.70
C VAL A 254 2.58 -14.65 9.68
N ASP A 255 1.35 -14.20 9.94
CA ASP A 255 1.07 -12.76 9.97
C ASP A 255 1.84 -12.04 11.08
N ILE A 256 1.98 -12.67 12.27
CA ILE A 256 2.79 -12.13 13.37
C ILE A 256 4.24 -11.94 12.92
N TYR A 257 4.82 -12.95 12.26
CA TYR A 257 6.18 -12.84 11.72
C TYR A 257 6.28 -11.72 10.69
N GLN A 258 5.35 -11.64 9.74
CA GLN A 258 5.38 -10.64 8.67
C GLN A 258 5.31 -9.22 9.23
N LEU A 259 4.42 -8.94 10.18
CA LEU A 259 4.36 -7.64 10.85
C LEU A 259 5.62 -7.36 11.67
N GLY A 260 6.15 -8.36 12.39
CA GLY A 260 7.41 -8.23 13.13
C GLY A 260 8.59 -7.91 12.21
N HIS A 261 8.61 -8.52 11.03
CA HIS A 261 9.63 -8.29 10.01
C HIS A 261 9.49 -6.90 9.39
N VAL A 262 8.26 -6.40 9.16
CA VAL A 262 8.01 -5.00 8.78
C VAL A 262 8.55 -4.05 9.86
N ILE A 263 8.24 -4.27 11.14
CA ILE A 263 8.74 -3.42 12.23
C ILE A 263 10.27 -3.41 12.25
N MET A 264 10.91 -4.57 12.11
CA MET A 264 12.37 -4.64 12.08
C MET A 264 12.95 -3.92 10.86
N LYS A 265 12.43 -4.20 9.67
CA LYS A 265 13.10 -3.86 8.41
C LYS A 265 12.73 -2.53 7.82
N ASP A 266 11.54 -2.05 8.11
CA ASP A 266 11.06 -0.77 7.58
C ASP A 266 11.16 0.36 8.61
N LEU A 267 11.28 0.03 9.90
CA LEU A 267 11.33 1.00 11.00
C LEU A 267 12.67 0.94 11.73
N VAL A 268 12.95 -0.15 12.45
CA VAL A 268 14.13 -0.28 13.33
C VAL A 268 15.45 -0.19 12.56
N ASP A 269 15.54 -0.79 11.38
CA ASP A 269 16.75 -0.78 10.55
C ASP A 269 16.84 0.46 9.64
N VAL A 270 15.82 1.33 9.62
CA VAL A 270 15.71 2.47 8.68
C VAL A 270 15.78 3.82 9.37
N TYR A 271 15.26 3.95 10.59
CA TYR A 271 15.20 5.20 11.33
C TYR A 271 16.02 5.12 12.62
N ASP A 272 16.64 6.24 12.99
CA ASP A 272 17.17 6.41 14.33
C ASP A 272 16.04 6.46 15.38
N GLY A 273 16.39 6.17 16.64
CA GLY A 273 15.46 6.30 17.77
C GLY A 273 14.34 5.24 17.84
N MET A 274 14.36 4.24 16.96
CA MET A 274 13.38 3.14 16.91
C MET A 274 13.80 1.90 17.71
N GLU A 275 14.91 1.95 18.45
CA GLU A 275 15.48 0.78 19.14
C GLU A 275 14.54 0.16 20.17
N PHE A 276 13.61 0.94 20.73
CA PHE A 276 12.62 0.44 21.69
C PHE A 276 11.64 -0.57 21.07
N LEU A 277 11.47 -0.59 19.73
CA LEU A 277 10.65 -1.56 19.01
C LEU A 277 11.40 -2.87 18.72
N ARG A 278 12.74 -2.88 18.80
CA ARG A 278 13.57 -4.04 18.46
C ARG A 278 13.19 -5.30 19.25
N PRO A 279 12.99 -5.27 20.59
CA PRO A 279 12.63 -6.47 21.34
C PRO A 279 11.31 -7.09 20.87
N LEU A 280 10.30 -6.26 20.58
CA LEU A 280 9.02 -6.72 20.06
C LEU A 280 9.20 -7.43 18.70
N ALA A 281 9.93 -6.79 17.78
CA ALA A 281 10.18 -7.33 16.46
C ALA A 281 10.97 -8.65 16.50
N GLU A 282 11.96 -8.78 17.38
CA GLU A 282 12.72 -10.03 17.58
C GLU A 282 11.84 -11.17 18.12
N MET A 283 10.92 -10.88 19.04
CA MET A 283 9.96 -11.88 19.53
C MET A 283 8.97 -12.32 18.45
N MET A 284 8.45 -11.37 17.66
CA MET A 284 7.51 -11.67 16.56
C MET A 284 8.18 -12.45 15.41
N THR A 285 9.49 -12.29 15.22
CA THR A 285 10.25 -12.91 14.12
C THR A 285 11.02 -14.17 14.54
N GLN A 286 10.71 -14.76 15.69
CA GLN A 286 11.34 -16.01 16.13
C GLN A 286 11.19 -17.12 15.08
N ARG A 287 12.26 -17.90 14.88
CA ARG A 287 12.29 -18.94 13.84
C ARG A 287 11.27 -20.04 14.10
N ASP A 288 11.13 -20.42 15.36
CA ASP A 288 10.08 -21.34 15.79
C ASP A 288 8.76 -20.56 15.96
N PRO A 289 7.70 -20.88 15.20
CA PRO A 289 6.41 -20.19 15.32
C PRO A 289 5.76 -20.35 16.70
N HIS A 290 6.08 -21.42 17.46
CA HIS A 290 5.56 -21.60 18.82
C HIS A 290 6.23 -20.70 19.86
N SER A 291 7.39 -20.14 19.51
CA SER A 291 8.13 -19.20 20.35
C SER A 291 7.72 -17.74 20.10
N ARG A 292 6.81 -17.49 19.14
CA ARG A 292 6.28 -16.15 18.85
C ARG A 292 5.12 -15.83 19.79
N PRO A 293 4.95 -14.55 20.17
CA PRO A 293 3.77 -14.11 20.89
C PRO A 293 2.52 -14.23 20.00
N ASP A 294 1.38 -14.55 20.60
CA ASP A 294 0.09 -14.36 19.93
C ASP A 294 -0.25 -12.86 19.82
N ILE A 295 -1.33 -12.54 19.10
CA ILE A 295 -1.70 -11.14 18.86
C ILE A 295 -2.10 -10.38 20.14
N ALA A 296 -2.63 -11.06 21.16
CA ALA A 296 -2.98 -10.42 22.42
C ALA A 296 -1.71 -10.04 23.20
N GLN A 297 -0.72 -10.95 23.21
CA GLN A 297 0.60 -10.70 23.78
C GLN A 297 1.35 -9.59 23.03
N VAL A 298 1.27 -9.55 21.70
CA VAL A 298 1.85 -8.45 20.90
C VAL A 298 1.27 -7.10 21.31
N VAL A 299 -0.05 -7.00 21.49
CA VAL A 299 -0.71 -5.78 21.95
C VAL A 299 -0.22 -5.36 23.34
N GLU A 300 -0.11 -6.31 24.28
CA GLU A 300 0.37 -6.05 25.64
C GLU A 300 1.81 -5.54 25.64
N ILE A 301 2.71 -6.25 24.95
CA ILE A 301 4.14 -5.91 24.87
C ILE A 301 4.32 -4.53 24.23
N PHE A 302 3.63 -4.26 23.11
CA PHE A 302 3.70 -2.98 22.43
C PHE A 302 3.18 -1.84 23.31
N THR A 303 2.03 -2.05 23.96
CA THR A 303 1.43 -1.05 24.86
C THR A 303 2.36 -0.72 26.02
N HIS A 304 2.97 -1.75 26.63
CA HIS A 304 3.95 -1.57 27.69
C HIS A 304 5.17 -0.77 27.20
N ALA A 305 5.76 -1.16 26.06
CA ALA A 305 6.88 -0.46 25.46
C ALA A 305 6.58 1.03 25.22
N VAL A 306 5.44 1.35 24.62
CA VAL A 306 5.01 2.73 24.38
C VAL A 306 4.76 3.50 25.68
N SER A 307 4.13 2.86 26.68
CA SER A 307 3.83 3.52 27.97
C SER A 307 5.07 3.93 28.76
N SER A 308 6.21 3.29 28.50
CA SER A 308 7.50 3.63 29.11
C SER A 308 8.20 4.82 28.45
N LEU A 309 7.73 5.29 27.31
CA LEU A 309 8.30 6.43 26.60
C LEU A 309 7.83 7.74 27.24
N SER A 310 8.78 8.66 27.45
CA SER A 310 8.44 10.01 27.89
C SER A 310 7.77 10.81 26.78
N SER A 311 7.01 11.85 27.13
CA SER A 311 6.43 12.76 26.14
C SER A 311 7.50 13.44 25.27
N THR A 312 8.67 13.71 25.84
CA THR A 312 9.84 14.23 25.11
C THR A 312 10.36 13.23 24.08
N THR A 313 10.42 11.94 24.43
CA THR A 313 10.84 10.87 23.51
C THR A 313 9.86 10.70 22.36
N LEU A 314 8.55 10.74 22.64
CA LEU A 314 7.52 10.70 21.59
C LEU A 314 7.59 11.92 20.65
N GLN A 315 8.09 13.06 21.14
CA GLN A 315 8.28 14.27 20.35
C GLN A 315 9.62 14.38 19.65
N GLN A 316 10.53 13.43 19.88
CA GLN A 316 11.85 13.43 19.30
C GLN A 316 11.80 13.33 17.76
N PRO A 317 12.51 14.20 17.04
CA PRO A 317 12.70 14.06 15.61
C PRO A 317 13.48 12.79 15.28
N ILE A 318 13.14 12.16 14.16
CA ILE A 318 13.85 11.00 13.62
C ILE A 318 14.21 11.23 12.15
N HIS A 319 15.25 10.54 11.70
CA HIS A 319 15.83 10.64 10.38
C HIS A 319 16.04 9.26 9.78
N VAL A 320 15.94 9.18 8.45
CA VAL A 320 16.24 7.96 7.71
C VAL A 320 17.75 7.75 7.70
N GLU A 321 18.21 6.72 8.39
CA GLU A 321 19.60 6.26 8.45
C GLU A 321 19.81 4.98 7.62
N ASP A 322 19.16 4.85 6.46
CA ASP A 322 19.33 3.70 5.54
C ASP A 322 20.75 3.69 4.94
N TRP A 323 21.72 3.29 5.77
CA TRP A 323 23.15 3.49 5.60
C TRP A 323 23.73 2.70 4.43
N GLU A 324 23.13 1.55 4.07
CA GLU A 324 23.65 0.69 3.01
C GLU A 324 22.60 -0.01 2.12
N ASN A 325 21.33 -0.10 2.52
CA ASN A 325 20.43 -1.09 1.91
C ASN A 325 19.42 -0.53 0.89
N ARG A 326 19.09 0.78 0.92
CA ARG A 326 18.07 1.41 0.06
C ARG A 326 16.77 0.59 -0.02
N ARG A 327 16.37 -0.02 1.10
CA ARG A 327 15.26 -0.99 1.16
C ARG A 327 13.94 -0.30 0.82
N LEU A 328 13.74 0.87 1.39
CA LEU A 328 12.58 1.70 1.12
C LEU A 328 12.93 2.75 0.06
N ARG A 329 12.02 2.93 -0.89
CA ARG A 329 12.14 3.98 -1.90
C ARG A 329 11.18 5.11 -1.54
N PHE A 330 11.74 6.21 -1.10
CA PHE A 330 11.00 7.44 -0.84
C PHE A 330 10.90 8.28 -2.10
N ALA A 331 9.77 8.95 -2.28
CA ALA A 331 9.67 9.97 -3.30
C ALA A 331 10.60 11.14 -2.95
N PRO A 332 11.43 11.61 -3.90
CA PRO A 332 12.31 12.74 -3.67
C PRO A 332 11.48 13.99 -3.38
N HIS A 333 11.99 14.83 -2.48
CA HIS A 333 11.46 16.18 -2.34
C HIS A 333 11.68 16.92 -3.68
N PRO A 334 10.71 17.71 -4.18
CA PRO A 334 10.97 18.55 -5.34
C PRO A 334 12.21 19.41 -5.05
N TYR A 335 13.16 19.42 -5.99
CA TYR A 335 14.22 20.41 -5.97
C TYR A 335 13.53 21.79 -5.98
N PRO A 336 14.00 22.76 -5.17
CA PRO A 336 13.58 24.13 -5.40
C PRO A 336 13.83 24.41 -6.87
N LYS A 337 12.80 24.89 -7.59
CA LYS A 337 13.01 25.49 -8.91
C LYS A 337 13.95 26.67 -8.65
N GLU A 338 15.25 26.46 -8.66
CA GLU A 338 16.19 27.53 -8.88
C GLU A 338 15.65 28.22 -10.12
N ARG A 339 15.31 29.51 -9.94
CA ARG A 339 14.84 30.36 -11.04
C ARG A 339 15.76 30.04 -12.20
N CYS A 340 15.21 29.49 -13.29
CA CYS A 340 15.93 29.50 -14.56
C CYS A 340 16.37 30.95 -14.74
N CYS A 341 17.65 31.22 -14.48
CA CYS A 341 18.27 32.44 -14.94
C CYS A 341 18.05 32.40 -16.44
N CYS A 342 17.16 33.27 -16.91
CA CYS A 342 17.10 33.67 -18.28
C CYS A 342 18.54 34.08 -18.66
N TYR A 343 19.29 33.16 -19.26
CA TYR A 343 20.41 33.56 -20.10
C TYR A 343 19.79 34.11 -21.37
N SER A 344 19.39 35.37 -21.28
CA SER A 344 19.40 36.25 -22.43
C SER A 344 20.86 36.48 -22.79
N CYS A 345 21.32 35.84 -23.86
CA CYS A 345 22.38 36.30 -24.76
C CYS A 345 22.19 35.60 -26.10
#